data_AF-A0A382DK10-F1
#
_entry.id   AF-A0A382DK10-F1
#
_cell.length_a   1.000
_cell.length_b   1.000
_cell.length_c   1.000
_cell.angle_alpha   90.00
_cell.angle_beta   90.00
_cell.angle_gamma   90.00
#
_symmetry.space_group_name_H-M   'P 1'
#
loop_
_entity.id
_entity.type
_entity.pdbx_description
1 polymer ?
#
loop_
_entity_poly.entity_id
_entity_poly.type
_entity_poly.pdbx_seq_one_letter_code
_entity_poly.pdbx_strand_id
1 'polypeptide(L)'
;MQRTDAVVVGSGPCGLFQIFELGLLGVHSVLIDSLPQIGGQCTELYPDKPIYDIPGIPICSGQELIDQLSLQIKPFEPSIILGEEVIQVEKNNGSYKITTNKDRCFLTKTIFIAGGVGSFQPKKMRVDNIEKYKDNWLHYKVKEKQNFLGNKIVIFGGGDSALDWAIDFASSSEFHSSGGTVTLVHRSDTFRGSENSVDKVMKLTASNQLQLIKNAKLTAFNCKGDALTSLSISTENKEIKIDADHLLVF
;
A
#
# COMPACT_ATOMS: atom_id res chain seq x y z
N MET A 1 4.39 -22.02 -16.74
CA MET A 1 3.20 -21.22 -17.11
C MET A 1 1.97 -21.99 -16.66
N GLN A 2 1.20 -21.45 -15.72
CA GLN A 2 0.05 -22.12 -15.12
C GLN A 2 -1.17 -22.01 -16.05
N ARG A 3 -1.98 -23.06 -16.15
CA ARG A 3 -3.25 -23.04 -16.91
C ARG A 3 -4.43 -22.96 -15.95
N THR A 4 -5.42 -22.15 -16.28
CA THR A 4 -6.67 -22.00 -15.51
C THR A 4 -7.82 -21.69 -16.46
N ASP A 5 -9.05 -22.10 -16.11
CA ASP A 5 -10.20 -21.86 -16.99
C ASP A 5 -10.56 -20.38 -17.06
N ALA A 6 -10.51 -19.70 -15.91
CA ALA A 6 -10.73 -18.27 -15.79
C ALA A 6 -9.68 -17.56 -14.91
N VAL A 7 -9.43 -16.28 -15.22
CA VAL A 7 -8.73 -15.34 -14.32
C VAL A 7 -9.66 -14.17 -14.00
N VAL A 8 -9.80 -13.84 -12.72
CA VAL A 8 -10.50 -12.66 -12.23
C VAL A 8 -9.48 -11.64 -11.76
N VAL A 9 -9.47 -10.45 -12.35
CA VAL A 9 -8.55 -9.36 -12.01
C VAL A 9 -9.24 -8.36 -11.10
N GLY A 10 -8.85 -8.32 -9.83
CA GLY A 10 -9.45 -7.50 -8.78
C GLY A 10 -10.25 -8.33 -7.77
N SER A 11 -9.91 -8.18 -6.50
CA SER A 11 -10.45 -8.89 -5.33
C SER A 11 -11.44 -8.05 -4.52
N GLY A 12 -11.99 -7.00 -5.12
CA GLY A 12 -13.12 -6.26 -4.56
C GLY A 12 -14.40 -7.13 -4.47
N PRO A 13 -15.49 -6.59 -3.91
CA PRO A 13 -16.71 -7.37 -3.67
C PRO A 13 -17.25 -8.04 -4.94
N CYS A 14 -17.23 -7.34 -6.08
CA CYS A 14 -17.65 -7.91 -7.36
C CYS A 14 -16.75 -9.05 -7.85
N GLY A 15 -15.43 -8.96 -7.61
CA GLY A 15 -14.48 -10.00 -7.98
C GLY A 15 -14.63 -11.25 -7.13
N LEU A 16 -14.83 -11.09 -5.81
CA LEU A 16 -15.15 -12.19 -4.90
C LEU A 16 -16.46 -12.87 -5.30
N PHE A 17 -17.51 -12.10 -5.58
CA PHE A 17 -18.78 -12.68 -6.03
C PHE A 17 -18.66 -13.37 -7.40
N GLN A 18 -17.80 -12.88 -8.31
CA GLN A 18 -17.52 -13.56 -9.57
C GLN A 18 -16.86 -14.93 -9.36
N ILE A 19 -15.97 -15.06 -8.36
CA ILE A 19 -15.38 -16.35 -7.98
C ILE A 19 -16.46 -17.31 -7.49
N PHE A 20 -17.41 -16.82 -6.68
CA PHE A 20 -18.55 -17.60 -6.21
C PHE A 20 -19.37 -18.17 -7.39
N GLU A 21 -19.76 -17.32 -8.34
CA GLU A 21 -20.55 -17.72 -9.52
C GLU A 21 -19.80 -18.72 -10.42
N LEU A 22 -18.47 -18.55 -10.59
CA LEU A 22 -17.65 -19.52 -11.32
C LEU A 22 -17.58 -20.86 -10.60
N GLY A 23 -17.48 -20.83 -9.27
CA GLY A 23 -17.49 -22.01 -8.42
C GLY A 23 -18.77 -22.83 -8.56
N LEU A 24 -19.94 -22.18 -8.62
CA LEU A 24 -21.23 -22.83 -8.86
C LEU A 24 -21.29 -23.60 -10.19
N LEU A 25 -20.53 -23.14 -11.19
CA LEU A 25 -20.44 -23.76 -12.51
C LEU A 25 -19.30 -24.79 -12.61
N GLY A 26 -18.57 -25.05 -11.53
CA GLY A 26 -17.40 -25.93 -11.53
C GLY A 26 -16.21 -25.38 -12.32
N VAL A 27 -16.14 -24.06 -12.53
CA VAL A 27 -15.06 -23.41 -13.28
C VAL A 27 -13.92 -23.06 -12.35
N HIS A 28 -12.74 -23.67 -12.58
CA HIS A 28 -11.54 -23.34 -11.81
C HIS A 28 -11.02 -21.95 -12.18
N SER A 29 -10.84 -21.13 -11.16
CA SER A 29 -10.49 -19.72 -11.34
C SER A 29 -9.34 -19.28 -10.44
N VAL A 30 -8.59 -18.28 -10.94
CA VAL A 30 -7.55 -17.59 -10.20
C VAL A 30 -7.98 -16.14 -10.00
N LEU A 31 -8.00 -15.66 -8.77
CA LEU A 31 -8.21 -14.26 -8.41
C LEU A 31 -6.85 -13.58 -8.25
N ILE A 32 -6.64 -12.43 -8.90
CA ILE A 32 -5.38 -11.67 -8.81
C ILE A 32 -5.67 -10.23 -8.40
N ASP A 33 -4.98 -9.73 -7.37
CA ASP A 33 -5.05 -8.31 -6.96
C ASP A 33 -3.68 -7.75 -6.56
N SER A 34 -3.48 -6.47 -6.87
CA SER A 34 -2.35 -5.65 -6.44
C SER A 34 -2.29 -5.43 -4.93
N LEU A 35 -3.44 -5.44 -4.24
CA LEU A 35 -3.51 -5.30 -2.79
C LEU A 35 -3.02 -6.56 -2.07
N PRO A 36 -2.42 -6.44 -0.88
CA PRO A 36 -1.96 -7.58 -0.10
C PRO A 36 -3.11 -8.34 0.59
N GLN A 37 -4.33 -7.82 0.52
CA GLN A 37 -5.54 -8.34 1.16
C GLN A 37 -6.73 -8.24 0.18
N ILE A 38 -7.72 -9.11 0.36
CA ILE A 38 -8.97 -9.05 -0.41
C ILE A 38 -9.84 -7.87 0.03
N GLY A 39 -10.78 -7.47 -0.81
CA GLY A 39 -11.86 -6.56 -0.47
C GLY A 39 -11.85 -5.23 -1.21
N GLY A 40 -10.73 -4.89 -1.87
CA GLY A 40 -10.64 -3.70 -2.71
C GLY A 40 -11.01 -2.42 -1.93
N GLN A 41 -11.87 -1.59 -2.50
CA GLN A 41 -12.27 -0.32 -1.88
C GLN A 41 -12.94 -0.48 -0.51
N CYS A 42 -13.72 -1.55 -0.29
CA CYS A 42 -14.38 -1.75 0.99
C CYS A 42 -13.37 -1.88 2.12
N THR A 43 -12.29 -2.63 1.91
CA THR A 43 -11.23 -2.83 2.90
C THR A 43 -10.27 -1.65 2.96
N GLU A 44 -9.90 -1.04 1.83
CA GLU A 44 -8.87 0.00 1.80
C GLU A 44 -9.36 1.41 2.12
N LEU A 45 -10.61 1.75 1.78
CA LEU A 45 -11.09 3.13 1.84
C LEU A 45 -12.12 3.37 2.95
N TYR A 46 -12.90 2.36 3.30
CA TYR A 46 -14.00 2.51 4.26
C TYR A 46 -14.34 1.22 5.03
N PRO A 47 -13.36 0.50 5.61
CA PRO A 47 -13.61 -0.77 6.27
C PRO A 47 -14.66 -0.66 7.39
N ASP A 48 -14.64 0.42 8.16
CA ASP A 48 -15.53 0.61 9.31
C ASP A 48 -16.81 1.39 8.97
N LYS A 49 -16.97 1.90 7.75
CA LYS A 49 -18.15 2.72 7.42
C LYS A 49 -19.37 1.84 7.12
N PRO A 50 -20.56 2.24 7.58
CA PRO A 50 -21.78 1.51 7.29
C PRO A 50 -22.19 1.65 5.82
N ILE A 51 -22.64 0.53 5.26
CA ILE A 51 -23.26 0.35 3.96
C ILE A 51 -24.72 -0.04 4.21
N TYR A 52 -25.66 0.59 3.50
CA TYR A 52 -27.10 0.47 3.76
C TYR A 52 -27.90 -0.13 2.61
N ASP A 53 -27.23 -0.40 1.49
CA ASP A 53 -27.83 -0.71 0.20
C ASP A 53 -27.38 -2.07 -0.36
N ILE A 54 -26.93 -2.99 0.51
CA ILE A 54 -26.73 -4.39 0.15
C ILE A 54 -28.05 -5.15 0.30
N PRO A 55 -28.60 -5.74 -0.78
CA PRO A 55 -29.87 -6.46 -0.70
C PRO A 55 -29.87 -7.56 0.38
N GLY A 56 -30.88 -7.53 1.26
CA GLY A 56 -31.02 -8.49 2.35
C GLY A 56 -30.20 -8.19 3.61
N ILE A 57 -29.34 -7.16 3.58
CA ILE A 57 -28.53 -6.72 4.72
C ILE A 57 -28.88 -5.26 5.05
N PRO A 58 -29.65 -4.99 6.12
CA PRO A 58 -30.08 -3.63 6.46
C PRO A 58 -28.94 -2.64 6.71
N ILE A 59 -27.86 -3.14 7.32
CA ILE A 59 -26.62 -2.39 7.55
C ILE A 59 -25.47 -3.39 7.73
N CYS A 60 -24.32 -3.11 7.13
CA CYS A 60 -23.05 -3.77 7.44
C CYS A 60 -21.88 -2.81 7.20
N SER A 61 -20.74 -3.03 7.82
CA SER A 61 -19.51 -2.30 7.48
C SER A 61 -18.90 -2.81 6.16
N GLY A 62 -17.96 -2.03 5.61
CA GLY A 62 -17.15 -2.47 4.47
C GLY A 62 -16.43 -3.79 4.76
N GLN A 63 -15.85 -3.93 5.95
CA GLN A 63 -15.14 -5.14 6.36
C GLN A 63 -16.08 -6.33 6.56
N GLU A 64 -17.24 -6.12 7.21
CA GLU A 64 -18.24 -7.18 7.41
C GLU A 64 -18.73 -7.76 6.08
N LEU A 65 -18.97 -6.91 5.07
CA LEU A 65 -19.36 -7.36 3.74
C LEU A 65 -18.28 -8.26 3.10
N ILE A 66 -17.00 -7.86 3.19
CA ILE A 66 -15.89 -8.63 2.62
C ILE A 66 -15.69 -9.95 3.36
N ASP A 67 -15.83 -9.97 4.68
CA ASP A 67 -15.74 -11.19 5.48
C ASP A 67 -16.83 -12.19 5.07
N GLN A 68 -18.07 -11.72 4.85
CA GLN A 68 -19.17 -12.56 4.37
C GLN A 68 -18.91 -13.11 2.96
N LEU A 69 -18.43 -12.28 2.02
CA LEU A 69 -18.09 -12.72 0.66
C LEU A 69 -16.92 -13.72 0.65
N SER A 70 -15.93 -13.52 1.52
CA SER A 70 -14.81 -14.45 1.72
C SER A 70 -15.28 -15.81 2.21
N LEU A 71 -16.22 -15.85 3.16
CA LEU A 71 -16.87 -17.09 3.60
C LEU A 71 -17.64 -17.75 2.46
N GLN A 72 -18.32 -16.96 1.63
CA GLN A 72 -19.14 -17.46 0.52
C GLN A 72 -18.32 -18.18 -0.56
N ILE A 73 -17.10 -17.70 -0.85
CA ILE A 73 -16.22 -18.34 -1.84
C ILE A 73 -15.42 -19.53 -1.30
N LYS A 74 -15.30 -19.65 0.02
CA LYS A 74 -14.46 -20.67 0.69
C LYS A 74 -14.73 -22.11 0.24
N PRO A 75 -15.99 -22.57 0.04
CA PRO A 75 -16.26 -23.95 -0.40
C PRO A 75 -15.68 -24.32 -1.77
N PHE A 76 -15.33 -23.34 -2.60
CA PHE A 76 -14.80 -23.56 -3.95
C PHE A 76 -13.26 -23.54 -4.00
N GLU A 77 -12.60 -23.31 -2.86
CA GLU A 77 -11.14 -23.30 -2.73
C GLU A 77 -10.42 -22.51 -3.84
N PRO A 78 -10.79 -21.23 -4.07
CA PRO A 78 -10.22 -20.47 -5.17
C PRO A 78 -8.73 -20.20 -4.97
N SER A 79 -7.97 -20.19 -6.06
CA SER A 79 -6.58 -19.73 -6.03
C SER A 79 -6.55 -18.20 -5.97
N ILE A 80 -6.14 -17.64 -4.83
CA ILE A 80 -6.07 -16.19 -4.62
C ILE A 80 -4.61 -15.73 -4.59
N ILE A 81 -4.29 -14.74 -5.41
CA ILE A 81 -2.95 -14.17 -5.55
C ILE A 81 -3.02 -12.67 -5.25
N LEU A 82 -2.40 -12.28 -4.14
CA LEU A 82 -2.43 -10.93 -3.60
C LEU A 82 -1.03 -10.29 -3.70
N GLY A 83 -1.00 -8.97 -3.72
CA GLY A 83 0.23 -8.20 -3.87
C GLY A 83 0.87 -8.35 -5.26
N GLU A 84 0.11 -8.76 -6.28
CA GLU A 84 0.55 -8.91 -7.67
C GLU A 84 -0.41 -8.17 -8.61
N GLU A 85 0.14 -7.29 -9.44
CA GLU A 85 -0.64 -6.53 -10.42
C GLU A 85 -0.56 -7.20 -11.79
N VAL A 86 -1.70 -7.36 -12.47
CA VAL A 86 -1.71 -7.79 -13.87
C VAL A 86 -1.24 -6.62 -14.75
N ILE A 87 -0.09 -6.78 -15.40
CA ILE A 87 0.54 -5.72 -16.21
C ILE A 87 0.41 -5.95 -17.72
N GLN A 88 0.11 -7.17 -18.14
CA GLN A 88 0.02 -7.52 -19.56
C GLN A 88 -1.00 -8.63 -19.80
N VAL A 89 -1.78 -8.47 -20.89
CA VAL A 89 -2.66 -9.49 -21.44
C VAL A 89 -2.38 -9.61 -22.92
N GLU A 90 -2.02 -10.81 -23.38
CA GLU A 90 -1.68 -11.11 -24.77
C GLU A 90 -2.61 -12.19 -25.30
N LYS A 91 -3.14 -12.02 -26.52
CA LYS A 91 -3.90 -13.08 -27.18
C LYS A 91 -2.96 -14.20 -27.61
N ASN A 92 -3.33 -15.44 -27.30
CA ASN A 92 -2.56 -16.63 -27.63
C ASN A 92 -3.48 -17.73 -28.17
N ASN A 93 -3.62 -17.83 -29.50
CA ASN A 93 -4.27 -18.94 -30.22
C ASN A 93 -5.53 -19.52 -29.53
N GLY A 94 -6.56 -18.69 -29.36
CA GLY A 94 -7.84 -19.10 -28.74
C GLY A 94 -7.85 -19.03 -27.21
N SER A 95 -6.79 -18.50 -26.60
CA SER A 95 -6.66 -18.22 -25.17
C SER A 95 -5.96 -16.88 -24.95
N TYR A 96 -5.74 -16.52 -23.69
CA TYR A 96 -5.04 -15.32 -23.25
C TYR A 96 -3.88 -15.69 -22.34
N LYS A 97 -2.72 -15.10 -22.60
CA LYS A 97 -1.58 -15.11 -21.69
C LYS A 97 -1.63 -13.86 -20.83
N ILE A 98 -1.57 -14.02 -19.52
CA ILE A 98 -1.56 -12.93 -18.55
C ILE A 98 -0.22 -12.92 -17.84
N THR A 99 0.38 -11.74 -17.66
CA THR A 99 1.65 -11.54 -16.95
C THR A 99 1.43 -10.57 -15.78
N THR A 100 1.94 -10.92 -14.60
CA THR A 100 1.94 -10.03 -13.42
C THR A 100 3.24 -9.25 -13.29
N ASN A 101 3.24 -8.22 -12.44
CA ASN A 101 4.44 -7.43 -12.09
C ASN A 101 5.52 -8.23 -11.33
N LYS A 102 5.26 -9.48 -10.96
CA LYS A 102 6.25 -10.43 -10.39
C LYS A 102 6.59 -11.57 -11.37
N ASP A 103 6.43 -11.31 -12.67
CA ASP A 103 6.71 -12.24 -13.77
C ASP A 103 5.90 -13.54 -13.76
N ARG A 104 4.85 -13.62 -12.93
CA ARG A 104 3.95 -14.78 -12.91
C ARG A 104 3.11 -14.78 -14.19
N CYS A 105 3.03 -15.95 -14.82
CA CYS A 105 2.34 -16.11 -16.10
C CYS A 105 1.22 -17.16 -16.05
N PHE A 106 0.03 -16.78 -16.53
CA PHE A 106 -1.14 -17.64 -16.70
C PHE A 106 -1.53 -17.77 -18.16
N LEU A 107 -2.06 -18.94 -18.53
CA LEU A 107 -2.80 -19.12 -19.77
C LEU A 107 -4.24 -19.48 -19.44
N THR A 108 -5.18 -18.69 -19.95
CA THR A 108 -6.61 -18.84 -19.63
C THR A 108 -7.50 -18.63 -20.84
N LYS A 109 -8.72 -19.19 -20.83
CA LYS A 109 -9.70 -18.98 -21.90
C LYS A 109 -10.50 -17.70 -21.69
N THR A 110 -10.70 -17.29 -20.44
CA THR A 110 -11.58 -16.19 -20.08
C THR A 110 -10.94 -15.31 -19.01
N ILE A 111 -11.12 -13.99 -19.16
CA ILE A 111 -10.67 -13.00 -18.19
C ILE A 111 -11.87 -12.18 -17.75
N PHE A 112 -12.07 -12.07 -16.45
CA PHE A 112 -13.03 -11.16 -15.83
C PHE A 112 -12.28 -9.98 -15.24
N ILE A 113 -12.58 -8.76 -15.69
CA ILE A 113 -11.94 -7.54 -15.20
C ILE A 113 -12.86 -6.93 -14.14
N ALA A 114 -12.50 -7.12 -12.88
CA ALA A 114 -13.13 -6.53 -11.70
C ALA A 114 -12.21 -5.47 -11.05
N GLY A 115 -11.43 -4.74 -11.87
CA GLY A 115 -10.39 -3.80 -11.43
C GLY A 115 -10.88 -2.50 -10.79
N GLY A 116 -12.19 -2.34 -10.57
CA GLY A 116 -12.79 -1.16 -9.95
C GLY A 116 -12.40 0.15 -10.66
N VAL A 117 -12.00 1.16 -9.90
CA VAL A 117 -11.52 2.46 -10.41
C VAL A 117 -10.03 2.44 -10.80
N GLY A 118 -9.41 1.26 -10.84
CA GLY A 118 -7.99 1.06 -11.11
C GLY A 118 -7.26 0.39 -9.95
N SER A 119 -6.02 -0.01 -10.19
CA SER A 119 -5.12 -0.57 -9.18
C SER A 119 -4.89 0.43 -8.05
N PHE A 120 -4.90 -0.03 -6.79
CA PHE A 120 -4.44 0.79 -5.68
C PHE A 120 -2.95 1.02 -5.81
N GLN A 121 -2.57 2.27 -6.07
CA GLN A 121 -1.18 2.69 -6.16
C GLN A 121 -0.88 3.64 -4.99
N PRO A 122 0.32 3.55 -4.40
CA PRO A 122 0.78 4.54 -3.43
C PRO A 122 0.63 5.95 -3.98
N LYS A 123 0.22 6.88 -3.13
CA LYS A 123 0.08 8.27 -3.55
C LYS A 123 1.46 8.88 -3.78
N LYS A 124 1.77 9.13 -5.05
CA LYS A 124 3.07 9.68 -5.45
C LYS A 124 3.29 11.10 -4.94
N MET A 125 4.55 11.41 -4.63
CA MET A 125 4.96 12.78 -4.31
C MET A 125 4.95 13.64 -5.57
N ARG A 126 4.41 14.85 -5.46
CA ARG A 126 4.35 15.82 -6.57
C ARG A 126 5.64 16.64 -6.61
N VAL A 127 6.75 15.99 -6.91
CA VAL A 127 8.06 16.64 -7.08
C VAL A 127 8.66 16.12 -8.38
N ASP A 128 9.08 17.04 -9.24
CA ASP A 128 9.58 16.70 -10.57
C ASP A 128 10.75 15.74 -10.50
N ASN A 129 10.73 14.72 -11.37
CA ASN A 129 11.77 13.70 -11.50
C ASN A 129 12.06 12.86 -10.24
N ILE A 130 11.26 12.95 -9.16
CA ILE A 130 11.52 12.18 -7.94
C ILE A 130 11.34 10.67 -8.14
N GLU A 131 10.39 10.30 -9.01
CA GLU A 131 10.03 8.91 -9.29
C GLU A 131 11.16 8.09 -9.90
N LYS A 132 12.18 8.72 -10.50
CA LYS A 132 13.34 8.01 -11.05
C LYS A 132 14.20 7.34 -9.98
N TYR A 133 14.02 7.72 -8.72
CA TYR A 133 14.73 7.15 -7.57
C TYR A 133 13.89 6.15 -6.76
N LYS A 134 12.71 5.75 -7.29
CA LYS A 134 11.91 4.68 -6.72
C LYS A 134 12.76 3.41 -6.59
N ASP A 135 12.64 2.72 -5.46
CA ASP A 135 13.41 1.52 -5.09
C ASP A 135 14.92 1.77 -4.87
N ASN A 136 15.42 3.01 -4.99
CA ASN A 136 16.75 3.43 -4.52
C ASN A 136 16.63 4.09 -3.15
N TRP A 137 16.33 5.40 -3.09
CA TRP A 137 16.11 6.12 -1.83
C TRP A 137 14.66 6.56 -1.64
N LEU A 138 13.83 6.52 -2.68
CA LEU A 138 12.38 6.76 -2.57
C LEU A 138 11.67 5.42 -2.44
N HIS A 139 10.96 5.24 -1.33
CA HIS A 139 10.25 4.01 -1.01
C HIS A 139 8.78 4.29 -0.69
N TYR A 140 7.89 3.53 -1.31
CA TYR A 140 6.46 3.53 -1.01
C TYR A 140 6.05 2.36 -0.09
N LYS A 141 7.03 1.53 0.30
CA LYS A 141 6.88 0.43 1.25
C LYS A 141 8.25 0.09 1.82
N VAL A 142 8.29 -0.37 3.07
CA VAL A 142 9.49 -0.93 3.67
C VAL A 142 9.47 -2.44 3.42
N LYS A 143 10.45 -2.96 2.66
CA LYS A 143 10.59 -4.40 2.41
C LYS A 143 11.30 -5.08 3.57
N GLU A 144 12.44 -4.54 3.98
CA GLU A 144 13.30 -5.05 5.05
C GLU A 144 13.82 -3.87 5.87
N LYS A 145 13.58 -3.90 7.17
CA LYS A 145 13.98 -2.82 8.10
C LYS A 145 15.51 -2.66 8.15
N GLN A 146 16.24 -3.76 8.03
CA GLN A 146 17.71 -3.80 8.12
C GLN A 146 18.39 -2.92 7.06
N ASN A 147 17.76 -2.73 5.90
CA ASN A 147 18.31 -1.91 4.81
C ASN A 147 18.39 -0.42 5.16
N PHE A 148 17.76 -0.01 6.26
CA PHE A 148 17.74 1.38 6.71
C PHE A 148 18.62 1.64 7.93
N LEU A 149 19.32 0.64 8.48
CA LEU A 149 20.20 0.84 9.63
C LEU A 149 21.32 1.84 9.31
N GLY A 150 21.62 2.71 10.26
CA GLY A 150 22.63 3.77 10.16
C GLY A 150 22.25 4.96 9.27
N ASN A 151 21.08 4.94 8.66
CA ASN A 151 20.64 5.97 7.71
C ASN A 151 19.71 7.01 8.36
N LYS A 152 19.72 8.22 7.80
CA LYS A 152 18.77 9.29 8.09
C LYS A 152 17.51 9.07 7.26
N ILE A 153 16.43 8.65 7.91
CA ILE A 153 15.14 8.36 7.27
C ILE A 153 14.19 9.54 7.47
N VAL A 154 13.55 9.97 6.39
CA VAL A 154 12.41 10.88 6.42
C VAL A 154 11.16 10.14 5.98
N ILE A 155 10.12 10.17 6.82
CA ILE A 155 8.82 9.54 6.58
C ILE A 155 7.81 10.63 6.28
N PHE A 156 7.17 10.57 5.11
CA PHE A 156 6.02 11.40 4.77
C PHE A 156 4.74 10.59 4.91
N GLY A 157 3.82 11.07 5.76
CA GLY A 157 2.51 10.46 5.92
C GLY A 157 1.86 10.80 7.27
N GLY A 158 0.59 10.41 7.41
CA GLY A 158 -0.14 10.64 8.66
C GLY A 158 -1.31 9.70 8.91
N GLY A 159 -1.37 8.59 8.17
CA GLY A 159 -2.22 7.43 8.50
C GLY A 159 -1.42 6.39 9.29
N ASP A 160 -2.06 5.29 9.68
CA ASP A 160 -1.47 4.27 10.55
C ASP A 160 -0.12 3.75 10.05
N SER A 161 0.01 3.42 8.77
CA SER A 161 1.29 2.92 8.22
C SER A 161 2.47 3.87 8.44
N ALA A 162 2.25 5.19 8.30
CA ALA A 162 3.30 6.17 8.52
C ALA A 162 3.70 6.24 10.01
N LEU A 163 2.70 6.22 10.90
CA LEU A 163 2.90 6.30 12.35
C LEU A 163 3.59 5.04 12.87
N ASP A 164 3.16 3.86 12.41
CA ASP A 164 3.70 2.58 12.85
C ASP A 164 5.18 2.44 12.46
N TRP A 165 5.55 2.80 11.22
CA TRP A 165 6.97 2.81 10.81
C TRP A 165 7.79 3.85 11.58
N ALA A 166 7.24 5.05 11.80
CA ALA A 166 7.91 6.06 12.60
C ALA A 166 8.19 5.58 14.03
N ILE A 167 7.20 4.94 14.67
CA ILE A 167 7.32 4.34 16.01
C ILE A 167 8.32 3.19 16.01
N ASP A 168 8.25 2.30 15.02
CA ASP A 168 9.09 1.10 14.94
C ASP A 168 10.58 1.45 14.73
N PHE A 169 10.89 2.47 13.91
CA PHE A 169 12.26 3.00 13.81
C PHE A 169 12.66 3.75 15.09
N ALA A 170 11.82 4.66 15.58
CA ALA A 170 12.13 5.48 16.75
C ALA A 170 12.23 4.68 18.06
N SER A 171 11.64 3.49 18.16
CA SER A 171 11.73 2.62 19.34
C SER A 171 12.83 1.57 19.22
N SER A 172 13.51 1.47 18.06
CA SER A 172 14.52 0.45 17.81
C SER A 172 15.88 0.86 18.34
N SER A 173 16.33 0.19 19.39
CA SER A 173 17.68 0.39 19.95
C SER A 173 18.79 0.11 18.93
N GLU A 174 18.60 -0.87 18.06
CA GLU A 174 19.55 -1.20 16.97
C GLU A 174 19.65 -0.07 15.94
N PHE A 175 18.50 0.49 15.54
CA PHE A 175 18.48 1.62 14.61
C PHE A 175 19.23 2.83 15.19
N HIS A 176 18.95 3.18 16.43
CA HIS A 176 19.65 4.29 17.10
C HIS A 176 21.13 4.02 17.34
N SER A 177 21.51 2.81 17.77
CA SER A 177 22.92 2.47 18.02
C SER A 177 23.76 2.41 16.73
N SER A 178 23.12 2.13 15.59
CA SER A 178 23.75 2.23 14.27
C SER A 178 23.93 3.68 13.77
N GLY A 179 23.40 4.68 14.49
CA GLY A 179 23.43 6.10 14.12
C GLY A 179 22.25 6.56 13.25
N GLY A 180 21.24 5.70 13.08
CA GLY A 180 20.04 6.03 12.32
C GLY A 180 19.21 7.12 12.99
N THR A 181 18.59 7.98 12.19
CA THR A 181 17.65 9.01 12.67
C THR A 181 16.36 8.94 11.89
N VAL A 182 15.25 9.27 12.54
CA VAL A 182 13.93 9.26 11.92
C VAL A 182 13.25 10.62 12.09
N THR A 183 12.78 11.16 10.97
CA THR A 183 11.97 12.37 10.93
C THR A 183 10.61 12.05 10.32
N LEU A 184 9.52 12.27 11.05
CA LEU A 184 8.16 12.18 10.55
C LEU A 184 7.69 13.56 10.08
N VAL A 185 7.21 13.64 8.83
CA VAL A 185 6.71 14.85 8.20
C VAL A 185 5.26 14.64 7.77
N HIS A 186 4.39 15.56 8.17
CA HIS A 186 2.97 15.52 7.82
C HIS A 186 2.45 16.86 7.32
N ARG A 187 1.53 16.80 6.36
CA ARG A 187 0.96 17.97 5.68
C ARG A 187 -0.07 18.76 6.49
N SER A 188 -0.54 18.20 7.60
CA SER A 188 -1.58 18.76 8.47
C SER A 188 -1.11 18.72 9.91
N ASP A 189 -1.83 19.42 10.78
CA ASP A 189 -1.60 19.39 12.22
C ASP A 189 -2.27 18.18 12.90
N THR A 190 -3.19 17.54 12.18
CA THR A 190 -3.98 16.40 12.62
C THR A 190 -3.63 15.12 11.86
N PHE A 191 -3.42 14.04 12.60
CA PHE A 191 -3.21 12.69 12.06
C PHE A 191 -4.54 11.97 11.82
N ARG A 192 -4.52 10.99 10.92
CA ARG A 192 -5.66 10.10 10.64
C ARG A 192 -5.49 8.70 11.23
N GLY A 193 -4.28 8.36 11.67
CA GLY A 193 -4.04 7.09 12.35
C GLY A 193 -4.63 7.07 13.75
N SER A 194 -4.57 5.89 14.38
CA SER A 194 -5.15 5.65 15.71
C SER A 194 -4.61 6.59 16.78
N GLU A 195 -5.46 6.96 17.74
CA GLU A 195 -5.08 7.83 18.87
C GLU A 195 -3.87 7.28 19.63
N ASN A 196 -3.78 5.96 19.81
CA ASN A 196 -2.66 5.30 20.47
C ASN A 196 -1.33 5.50 19.70
N SER A 197 -1.34 5.35 18.37
CA SER A 197 -0.14 5.60 17.56
C SER A 197 0.25 7.07 17.59
N VAL A 198 -0.72 7.99 17.56
CA VAL A 198 -0.47 9.43 17.70
C VAL A 198 0.17 9.75 19.05
N ASP A 199 -0.38 9.23 20.16
CA ASP A 199 0.17 9.45 21.51
C ASP A 199 1.60 8.93 21.64
N LYS A 200 1.91 7.77 21.05
CA LYS A 200 3.27 7.22 21.02
C LYS A 200 4.23 8.12 20.24
N VAL A 201 3.83 8.58 19.04
CA VAL A 201 4.64 9.53 18.25
C VAL A 201 4.93 10.81 19.04
N MET A 202 3.94 11.34 19.76
CA MET A 202 4.12 12.53 20.59
C MET A 202 5.09 12.28 21.75
N LYS A 203 5.02 11.12 22.41
CA LYS A 203 5.97 10.73 23.47
C LYS A 203 7.40 10.57 22.95
N LEU A 204 7.56 9.90 21.80
CA LEU A 204 8.87 9.71 21.15
C LEU A 204 9.47 11.03 20.67
N THR A 205 8.62 11.98 20.28
CA THR A 205 9.05 13.35 19.96
C THR A 205 9.54 14.07 21.20
N ALA A 206 8.80 13.98 22.32
CA ALA A 206 9.19 14.59 23.58
C ALA A 206 10.49 14.01 24.17
N SER A 207 10.80 12.73 23.89
CA SER A 207 12.06 12.08 24.27
C SER A 207 13.20 12.28 23.28
N ASN A 208 13.01 13.08 22.22
CA ASN A 208 13.98 13.30 21.12
C ASN A 208 14.40 12.02 20.36
N GLN A 209 13.59 10.97 20.40
CA GLN A 209 13.82 9.74 19.62
C GLN A 209 13.24 9.82 18.20
N LEU A 210 12.35 10.77 17.97
CA LEU A 210 11.71 11.04 16.68
C LEU A 210 11.64 12.56 16.48
N GLN A 211 12.05 13.05 15.31
CA GLN A 211 11.78 14.44 14.94
C GLN A 211 10.42 14.51 14.24
N LEU A 212 9.53 15.39 14.70
CA LEU A 212 8.21 15.59 14.10
C LEU A 212 8.09 16.97 13.47
N ILE A 213 7.66 17.03 12.21
CA ILE A 213 7.38 18.27 11.48
C ILE A 213 5.95 18.21 10.91
N LYS A 214 5.08 19.10 11.39
CA LYS A 214 3.69 19.22 10.95
C LYS A 214 3.51 20.40 9.99
N ASN A 215 2.36 20.47 9.33
CA ASN A 215 2.02 21.49 8.34
C ASN A 215 3.10 21.67 7.27
N ALA A 216 3.63 20.55 6.78
CA ALA A 216 4.82 20.53 5.95
C ALA A 216 4.66 19.69 4.68
N LYS A 217 5.30 20.14 3.59
CA LYS A 217 5.26 19.48 2.28
C LYS A 217 6.66 19.43 1.68
N LEU A 218 6.96 18.32 1.00
CA LEU A 218 8.18 18.22 0.20
C LEU A 218 8.08 19.12 -1.03
N THR A 219 9.09 19.94 -1.26
CA THR A 219 9.20 20.85 -2.42
C THR A 219 10.30 20.44 -3.37
N ALA A 220 11.43 19.96 -2.85
CA ALA A 220 12.57 19.54 -3.65
C ALA A 220 13.42 18.48 -2.92
N PHE A 221 14.34 17.87 -3.65
CA PHE A 221 15.35 16.96 -3.12
C PHE A 221 16.70 17.29 -3.76
N ASN A 222 17.80 16.98 -3.08
CA ASN A 222 19.15 17.15 -3.58
C ASN A 222 19.90 15.82 -3.54
N CYS A 223 20.61 15.51 -4.62
CA CYS A 223 21.39 14.28 -4.75
C CYS A 223 22.85 14.59 -5.06
N LYS A 224 23.74 13.71 -4.63
CA LYS A 224 25.13 13.63 -5.09
C LYS A 224 25.26 12.34 -5.90
N GLY A 225 25.24 12.46 -7.23
CA GLY A 225 24.99 11.30 -8.09
C GLY A 225 23.56 10.80 -7.87
N ASP A 226 23.41 9.50 -7.60
CA ASP A 226 22.11 8.88 -7.31
C ASP A 226 21.77 8.78 -5.82
N ALA A 227 22.68 9.19 -4.93
CA ALA A 227 22.44 9.19 -3.48
C ALA A 227 21.70 10.47 -3.05
N LEU A 228 20.61 10.31 -2.28
CA LEU A 228 19.96 11.42 -1.61
C LEU A 228 20.92 12.04 -0.59
N THR A 229 20.93 13.37 -0.51
CA THR A 229 21.69 14.09 0.50
C THR A 229 20.79 14.91 1.40
N SER A 230 19.69 15.44 0.86
CA SER A 230 18.76 16.26 1.61
C SER A 230 17.43 16.47 0.90
N LEU A 231 16.41 16.79 1.69
CA LEU A 231 15.07 17.17 1.26
C LEU A 231 14.81 18.63 1.62
N SER A 232 14.19 19.37 0.71
CA SER A 232 13.65 20.70 0.96
C SER A 232 12.17 20.57 1.31
N ILE A 233 11.80 21.10 2.47
CA ILE A 233 10.46 20.98 3.04
C ILE A 233 9.92 22.38 3.30
N SER A 234 8.80 22.70 2.66
CA SER A 234 8.05 23.92 2.96
C SER A 234 7.18 23.69 4.19
N THR A 235 7.39 24.51 5.21
CA THR A 235 6.49 24.68 6.36
C THR A 235 5.71 25.99 6.20
N GLU A 236 4.74 26.28 7.07
CA GLU A 236 3.98 27.54 7.03
C GLU A 236 4.86 28.81 7.10
N ASN A 237 5.99 28.72 7.79
CA ASN A 237 6.80 29.89 8.13
C ASN A 237 8.07 30.03 7.29
N LYS A 238 8.54 28.94 6.68
CA LYS A 238 9.82 28.88 5.94
C LYS A 238 10.01 27.56 5.21
N GLU A 239 10.97 27.56 4.29
CA GLU A 239 11.57 26.34 3.77
C GLU A 239 12.70 25.87 4.71
N ILE A 240 12.72 24.58 5.01
CA ILE A 240 13.76 23.93 5.81
C ILE A 240 14.43 22.85 4.97
N LYS A 241 15.74 22.68 5.18
CA LYS A 241 16.53 21.63 4.56
C LYS A 241 16.84 20.57 5.60
N ILE A 242 16.58 19.31 5.28
CA ILE A 242 16.81 18.17 6.18
C ILE A 242 17.71 17.18 5.47
N ASP A 243 18.78 16.75 6.13
CA ASP A 243 19.61 15.66 5.63
C ASP A 243 18.83 14.35 5.66
N ALA A 244 18.89 13.61 4.56
CA ALA A 244 18.18 12.35 4.42
C ALA A 244 18.94 11.44 3.47
N ASP A 245 19.01 10.16 3.83
CA ASP A 245 19.53 9.10 2.97
C ASP A 245 18.37 8.33 2.32
N HIS A 246 17.21 8.27 3.00
CA HIS A 246 15.99 7.63 2.51
C HIS A 246 14.73 8.46 2.77
N LEU A 247 13.80 8.39 1.81
CA LEU A 247 12.47 8.95 1.87
C LEU A 247 11.44 7.81 1.79
N LEU A 248 10.67 7.62 2.87
CA LEU A 248 9.53 6.70 2.93
C LEU A 248 8.24 7.50 2.77
N VAL A 249 7.31 7.07 1.90
CA VAL A 249 6.05 7.78 1.63
C VAL A 249 4.86 6.83 1.81
N PHE A 250 3.91 7.24 2.65
CA PHE A 250 2.69 6.50 2.98
C PHE A 250 1.44 7.40 2.91
#